data_AF-A0A6P2JP34-F1
#
_entry.id   AF-A0A6P2JP34-F1
#
_cell.length_a   1.000
_cell.length_b   1.000
_cell.length_c   1.000
_cell.angle_alpha   90.00
_cell.angle_beta   90.00
_cell.angle_gamma   90.00
#
_symmetry.space_group_name_H-M   'P 1'
#
loop_
_entity.id
_entity.type
_entity.pdbx_description
1 polymer ?
#
loop_
_entity_poly.entity_id
_entity_poly.type
_entity_poly.pdbx_seq_one_letter_code
_entity_poly.pdbx_strand_id
1 'polypeptide(L)'
;MSDQNTYQITALGVPYAVRRVYLNTEKRFTEPDLPYPDLRLPSTSAKKSDTYRRPILIPTSPFEVETMDCEDAHEDASEVTDTHWLVVDELRVGKAETVKDLQTKALKRFEGSEFAELTVNQKYHRYSLERFGKGHSALIKEKRDEVVARFRSAFEEIQYVTVTHSWRPSSEAEVVMGYEIFAKPSVVRTMVDLAGCGHVQSQYLAALLLCFAHRGLTGKCVELLLKAHENKHPQALDALARLLLAQRDYVGAVQCALLAMEGQYRHAKLTIEFVQRALTGMVMETPRGLVPAFLALLAELESGFGKLASKHFPEWYPSEDDLARAFFQRFMGGSDRV
;
A
#
# COMPACT_ATOMS: atom_id res chain seq x y z
N MET A 1 -19.65 -15.28 6.67
CA MET A 1 -18.73 -14.14 6.85
C MET A 1 -19.16 -13.09 5.85
N SER A 2 -19.55 -11.89 6.28
CA SER A 2 -20.27 -10.93 5.43
C SER A 2 -19.35 -10.29 4.39
N ASP A 3 -19.85 -10.14 3.16
CA ASP A 3 -19.21 -9.45 2.03
C ASP A 3 -18.97 -7.93 2.26
N GLN A 4 -19.12 -7.44 3.49
CA GLN A 4 -19.06 -6.01 3.83
C GLN A 4 -17.63 -5.44 3.95
N ASN A 5 -16.60 -6.29 3.90
CA ASN A 5 -15.19 -5.90 4.10
C ASN A 5 -14.31 -6.02 2.85
N THR A 6 -14.90 -6.22 1.67
CA THR A 6 -14.14 -6.37 0.41
C THR A 6 -14.64 -5.36 -0.61
N TYR A 7 -13.70 -4.71 -1.30
CA TYR A 7 -13.94 -3.79 -2.41
C TYR A 7 -13.47 -4.44 -3.71
N GLN A 8 -14.07 -4.05 -4.85
CA GLN A 8 -13.58 -4.43 -6.17
C GLN A 8 -12.80 -3.27 -6.77
N ILE A 9 -11.47 -3.39 -6.83
CA ILE A 9 -10.62 -2.41 -7.51
C ILE A 9 -10.42 -2.88 -8.94
N THR A 10 -10.60 -1.97 -9.90
CA THR A 10 -10.21 -2.21 -11.29
C THR A 10 -8.78 -1.74 -11.49
N ALA A 11 -7.90 -2.60 -11.96
CA ALA A 11 -6.52 -2.24 -12.30
C ALA A 11 -6.16 -2.86 -13.64
N LEU A 12 -5.72 -2.04 -14.59
CA LEU A 12 -5.40 -2.45 -15.96
C LEU A 12 -6.59 -3.15 -16.64
N GLY A 13 -7.81 -2.69 -16.34
CA GLY A 13 -9.06 -3.26 -16.85
C GLY A 13 -9.47 -4.61 -16.24
N VAL A 14 -8.77 -5.10 -15.21
CA VAL A 14 -9.08 -6.35 -14.51
C VAL A 14 -9.61 -6.04 -13.11
N PRO A 15 -10.72 -6.65 -12.66
CA PRO A 15 -11.22 -6.49 -11.30
C PRO A 15 -10.43 -7.35 -10.31
N TYR A 16 -10.11 -6.76 -9.16
CA TYR A 16 -9.43 -7.40 -8.03
C TYR A 16 -10.26 -7.23 -6.77
N ALA A 17 -10.52 -8.34 -6.08
CA ALA A 17 -11.14 -8.32 -4.76
C ALA A 17 -10.09 -7.91 -3.71
N VAL A 18 -10.28 -6.76 -3.08
CA VAL A 18 -9.33 -6.17 -2.12
C VAL A 18 -10.00 -5.99 -0.77
N ARG A 19 -9.41 -6.56 0.26
CA ARG A 19 -9.91 -6.42 1.63
C ARG A 19 -9.65 -5.03 2.17
N ARG A 20 -10.60 -4.56 2.98
CA ARG A 20 -10.42 -3.39 3.82
C ARG A 20 -9.37 -3.70 4.88
N VAL A 21 -8.30 -2.92 4.91
CA VAL A 21 -7.23 -3.03 5.90
C VAL A 21 -7.09 -1.71 6.63
N TYR A 22 -7.16 -1.76 7.95
CA TYR A 22 -6.82 -0.64 8.81
C TYR A 22 -5.36 -0.80 9.22
N LEU A 23 -4.56 0.24 9.01
CA LEU A 23 -3.14 0.26 9.34
C LEU A 23 -2.94 0.17 10.86
N ASN A 24 -1.83 -0.43 11.30
CA ASN A 24 -1.58 -0.68 12.71
C ASN A 24 -1.42 0.66 13.46
N THR A 25 -2.20 0.85 14.54
CA THR A 25 -2.19 2.07 15.36
C THR A 25 -1.18 2.03 16.50
N GLU A 26 -0.42 0.94 16.61
CA GLU A 26 0.66 0.81 17.58
C GLU A 26 1.72 1.90 17.37
N LYS A 27 2.17 2.53 18.46
CA LYS A 27 3.06 3.71 18.43
C LYS A 27 4.33 3.50 17.61
N ARG A 28 4.88 2.28 17.61
CA ARG A 28 6.07 1.86 16.86
C ARG A 28 5.86 1.66 15.35
N PHE A 29 4.61 1.73 14.88
CA PHE A 29 4.27 1.71 13.45
C PHE A 29 3.79 3.07 12.96
N THR A 30 3.82 4.08 13.83
CA THR A 30 3.24 5.37 13.54
C THR A 30 4.20 6.51 13.88
N GLU A 31 4.26 7.54 13.03
CA GLU A 31 5.04 8.75 13.26
C GLU A 31 4.76 9.35 14.65
N PRO A 32 5.78 9.95 15.30
CA PRO A 32 5.59 10.69 16.53
C PRO A 32 4.62 11.86 16.32
N ASP A 33 3.87 12.23 17.37
CA ASP A 33 2.92 13.34 17.35
C ASP A 33 3.70 14.67 17.24
N LEU A 34 4.12 15.05 16.02
CA LEU A 34 4.73 16.35 15.77
C LEU A 34 3.65 17.40 15.47
N PRO A 35 3.68 18.57 16.11
CA PRO A 35 2.84 19.69 15.72
C PRO A 35 3.25 20.14 14.32
N TYR A 36 2.33 20.10 13.38
CA TYR A 36 2.56 20.54 12.01
C TYR A 36 2.90 22.05 11.97
N PRO A 37 3.86 22.49 11.13
CA PRO A 37 3.87 23.86 10.66
C PRO A 37 2.70 24.01 9.68
N ASP A 38 1.61 24.60 10.16
CA ASP A 38 0.40 24.88 9.40
C ASP A 38 0.70 25.91 8.30
N LEU A 39 1.00 25.45 7.08
CA LEU A 39 0.93 26.31 5.90
C LEU A 39 -0.54 26.40 5.47
N ARG A 40 -1.26 27.30 6.16
CA ARG A 40 -2.56 27.95 5.82
C ARG A 40 -3.77 27.54 6.68
N LEU A 41 -4.02 28.41 7.66
CA LEU A 41 -5.29 28.95 8.22
C LEU A 41 -5.50 28.70 9.72
N PRO A 42 -5.81 29.75 10.52
CA PRO A 42 -6.06 29.62 11.94
C PRO A 42 -7.48 29.12 12.16
N SER A 43 -7.64 27.85 12.53
CA SER A 43 -8.91 27.33 13.03
C SER A 43 -8.87 27.28 14.55
N THR A 44 -9.62 28.20 15.16
CA THR A 44 -9.91 28.23 16.59
C THR A 44 -10.73 27.00 17.00
N SER A 45 -10.40 26.43 18.17
CA SER A 45 -11.02 25.24 18.80
C SER A 45 -10.53 23.86 18.33
N ALA A 46 -9.22 23.62 18.43
CA ALA A 46 -8.68 22.26 18.49
C ALA A 46 -9.15 21.56 19.79
N LYS A 47 -10.32 20.91 19.75
CA LYS A 47 -10.54 19.75 20.61
C LYS A 47 -9.40 18.78 20.28
N LYS A 48 -8.52 18.51 21.24
CA LYS A 48 -7.49 17.46 21.15
C LYS A 48 -8.18 16.17 20.71
N SER A 49 -8.13 15.91 19.41
CA SER A 49 -8.61 14.65 18.88
C SER A 49 -7.50 13.66 19.19
N ASP A 50 -7.68 12.84 20.21
CA ASP A 50 -6.82 11.70 20.57
C ASP A 50 -6.84 10.60 19.48
N THR A 51 -7.05 10.99 18.22
CA THR A 51 -7.50 10.12 17.14
C THR A 51 -6.41 9.97 16.09
N TYR A 52 -5.64 8.90 16.28
CA TYR A 52 -4.94 8.10 15.27
C TYR A 52 -3.68 8.72 14.64
N ARG A 53 -2.53 8.19 15.07
CA ARG A 53 -1.19 8.51 14.55
C ARG A 53 -0.99 7.95 13.13
N ARG A 54 -0.19 8.65 12.32
CA ARG A 54 0.09 8.29 10.91
C ARG A 54 1.05 7.11 10.82
N PRO A 55 0.91 6.17 9.88
CA PRO A 55 1.91 5.10 9.70
C PRO A 55 3.30 5.64 9.34
N ILE A 56 4.36 5.03 9.85
CA ILE A 56 5.76 5.36 9.48
C ILE A 56 5.94 5.13 7.98
N LEU A 57 6.51 6.13 7.29
CA LEU A 57 6.94 5.98 5.90
C LEU A 57 8.10 4.98 5.84
N ILE A 58 7.94 3.92 5.06
CA ILE A 58 8.99 2.93 4.88
C ILE A 58 9.81 3.35 3.65
N PRO A 59 11.14 3.48 3.78
CA PRO A 59 11.99 3.94 2.70
C PRO A 59 11.97 2.98 1.52
N THR A 60 12.01 3.53 0.32
CA THR A 60 12.08 2.79 -0.94
C THR A 60 13.52 2.51 -1.38
N SER A 61 14.49 3.25 -0.83
CA SER A 61 15.92 3.12 -1.14
C SER A 61 16.80 3.58 0.02
N PRO A 62 18.09 3.19 0.05
CA PRO A 62 19.07 3.72 1.00
C PRO A 62 19.24 5.24 0.91
N PHE A 63 19.07 5.84 -0.27
CA PHE A 63 19.12 7.30 -0.41
C PHE A 63 18.03 8.00 0.42
N GLU A 64 16.80 7.46 0.41
CA GLU A 64 15.73 8.01 1.26
C GLU A 64 16.09 7.90 2.74
N VAL A 65 16.71 6.79 3.14
CA VAL A 65 17.24 6.59 4.49
C VAL A 65 18.27 7.66 4.87
N GLU A 66 19.24 7.93 4.00
CA GLU A 66 20.26 8.96 4.20
C GLU A 66 19.68 10.38 4.26
N THR A 67 18.61 10.66 3.50
CA THR A 67 17.95 11.98 3.52
C THR A 67 16.99 12.16 4.69
N MET A 68 16.57 11.07 5.33
CA MET A 68 15.77 11.08 6.55
C MET A 68 16.69 11.27 7.77
N ASP A 69 17.32 12.45 7.85
CA ASP A 69 18.18 12.93 8.96
C ASP A 69 17.37 13.21 10.25
N CYS A 70 16.42 12.33 10.60
CA CYS A 70 15.78 12.30 11.91
C CYS A 70 16.43 11.19 12.72
N GLU A 71 17.12 11.56 13.81
CA GLU A 71 17.55 10.61 14.85
C GLU A 71 16.38 9.65 15.16
N ASP A 72 16.66 8.35 15.18
CA ASP A 72 15.75 7.22 15.44
C ASP A 72 14.80 6.77 14.31
N ALA A 73 14.55 7.56 13.24
CA ALA A 73 13.65 7.14 12.16
C ALA A 73 14.16 5.92 11.36
N HIS A 74 15.48 5.79 11.23
CA HIS A 74 16.15 4.64 10.65
C HIS A 74 15.97 3.38 11.51
N GLU A 75 16.15 3.49 12.82
CA GLU A 75 16.01 2.37 13.74
C GLU A 75 14.56 1.89 13.80
N ASP A 76 13.60 2.80 13.80
CA ASP A 76 12.17 2.48 13.75
C ASP A 76 11.78 1.81 12.42
N ALA A 77 12.19 2.33 11.26
CA ALA A 77 11.90 1.73 9.96
C ALA A 77 12.57 0.34 9.79
N SER A 78 13.78 0.18 10.34
CA SER A 78 14.54 -1.08 10.38
C SER A 78 13.87 -2.10 11.31
N GLU A 79 13.49 -1.71 12.53
CA GLU A 79 12.78 -2.59 13.48
C GLU A 79 11.42 -3.03 12.91
N VAL A 80 10.71 -2.10 12.27
CA VAL A 80 9.46 -2.37 11.57
C VAL A 80 9.74 -3.42 10.49
N THR A 81 10.56 -3.13 9.48
CA THR A 81 10.82 -4.06 8.35
C THR A 81 11.37 -5.43 8.78
N ASP A 82 12.29 -5.48 9.75
CA ASP A 82 12.93 -6.73 10.19
C ASP A 82 12.05 -7.56 11.13
N THR A 83 11.24 -6.90 11.97
CA THR A 83 10.60 -7.55 13.13
C THR A 83 9.09 -7.79 12.94
N HIS A 84 8.42 -7.09 12.01
CA HIS A 84 6.95 -7.12 11.95
C HIS A 84 6.32 -7.37 10.57
N TRP A 85 7.13 -7.57 9.52
CA TRP A 85 6.64 -7.68 8.13
C TRP A 85 7.07 -8.98 7.44
N LEU A 86 7.12 -10.06 8.21
CA LEU A 86 7.29 -11.40 7.68
C LEU A 86 6.04 -12.22 8.00
N VAL A 87 5.32 -12.66 6.97
CA VAL A 87 4.21 -13.60 7.12
C VAL A 87 4.79 -14.98 7.43
N VAL A 88 4.91 -15.29 8.72
CA VAL A 88 5.60 -16.50 9.22
C VAL A 88 5.08 -17.77 8.55
N ASP A 89 3.77 -17.85 8.28
CA ASP A 89 3.14 -19.00 7.61
C ASP A 89 3.69 -19.27 6.21
N GLU A 90 4.10 -18.24 5.47
CA GLU A 90 4.66 -18.34 4.12
C GLU A 90 6.17 -18.58 4.10
N LEU A 91 6.83 -18.51 5.26
CA LEU A 91 8.27 -18.68 5.37
C LEU A 91 8.67 -20.09 4.94
N ARG A 92 9.64 -20.19 4.03
CA ARG A 92 10.13 -21.49 3.53
C ARG A 92 11.03 -22.15 4.56
N VAL A 93 10.68 -23.37 4.96
CA VAL A 93 11.50 -24.25 5.83
C VAL A 93 12.22 -25.34 5.03
N GLY A 94 11.87 -25.51 3.76
CA GLY A 94 12.54 -26.39 2.80
C GLY A 94 12.42 -25.87 1.36
N LYS A 95 12.79 -26.69 0.36
CA LYS A 95 12.79 -26.27 -1.06
C LYS A 95 11.43 -25.79 -1.57
N ALA A 96 10.33 -26.39 -1.10
CA ALA A 96 8.96 -26.04 -1.50
C ALA A 96 7.97 -26.04 -0.32
N GLU A 97 8.45 -26.26 0.90
CA GLU A 97 7.61 -26.42 2.09
C GLU A 97 7.65 -25.14 2.92
N THR A 98 6.46 -24.62 3.25
CA THR A 98 6.27 -23.45 4.12
C THR A 98 6.09 -23.86 5.59
N VAL A 99 6.17 -22.90 6.50
CA VAL A 99 5.82 -23.12 7.92
C VAL A 99 4.40 -23.63 8.06
N LYS A 100 3.45 -23.09 7.28
CA LYS A 100 2.05 -23.56 7.26
C LYS A 100 1.93 -25.02 6.83
N ASP A 101 2.68 -25.43 5.81
CA ASP A 101 2.73 -26.83 5.37
C ASP A 101 3.30 -27.73 6.46
N LEU A 102 4.38 -27.28 7.12
CA LEU A 102 5.01 -28.00 8.21
C LEU A 102 4.06 -28.18 9.40
N GLN A 103 3.34 -27.12 9.79
CA GLN A 103 2.34 -27.15 10.86
C GLN A 103 1.19 -28.11 10.50
N THR A 104 0.69 -28.04 9.27
CA THR A 104 -0.38 -28.94 8.79
C THR A 104 0.05 -30.41 8.84
N LYS A 105 1.28 -30.71 8.39
CA LYS A 105 1.83 -32.07 8.45
C LYS A 105 2.09 -32.53 9.88
N ALA A 106 2.53 -31.64 10.76
CA ALA A 106 2.72 -31.93 12.17
C ALA A 106 1.40 -32.34 12.85
N LEU A 107 0.31 -31.59 12.59
CA LEU A 107 -1.02 -31.93 13.13
C LEU A 107 -1.48 -33.30 12.65
N LYS A 108 -1.41 -33.57 11.34
CA LYS A 108 -1.78 -34.87 10.76
C LYS A 108 -0.93 -36.02 11.28
N ARG A 109 0.36 -35.80 11.52
CA ARG A 109 1.30 -36.84 12.00
C ARG A 109 0.97 -37.31 13.43
N PHE A 110 0.42 -36.43 14.26
CA PHE A 110 0.08 -36.69 15.66
C PHE A 110 -1.43 -36.80 15.90
N GLU A 111 -2.22 -36.90 14.84
CA GLU A 111 -3.64 -37.21 14.91
C GLU A 111 -3.81 -38.71 15.20
N GLY A 112 -4.51 -39.07 16.28
CA GLY A 112 -4.76 -40.48 16.65
C GLY A 112 -3.54 -41.27 17.14
N SER A 113 -2.41 -40.61 17.45
CA SER A 113 -1.21 -41.26 18.00
C SER A 113 -1.15 -41.18 19.53
N GLU A 114 -0.17 -41.86 20.14
CA GLU A 114 0.19 -41.72 21.56
C GLU A 114 0.51 -40.26 21.99
N PHE A 115 0.74 -39.38 21.01
CA PHE A 115 0.97 -37.96 21.22
C PHE A 115 -0.25 -37.09 20.90
N ALA A 116 -1.45 -37.69 20.80
CA ALA A 116 -2.69 -36.97 20.58
C ALA A 116 -2.95 -35.93 21.69
N GLU A 117 -2.57 -36.23 22.92
CA GLU A 117 -2.70 -35.36 24.10
C GLU A 117 -1.72 -34.19 24.14
N LEU A 118 -0.67 -34.19 23.29
CA LEU A 118 0.24 -33.05 23.21
C LEU A 118 -0.50 -31.79 22.73
N THR A 119 -0.12 -30.65 23.31
CA THR A 119 -0.56 -29.34 22.81
C THR A 119 -0.11 -29.14 21.36
N VAL A 120 -0.84 -28.30 20.62
CA VAL A 120 -0.53 -27.97 19.21
C VAL A 120 0.92 -27.50 19.04
N ASN A 121 1.41 -26.65 19.95
CA ASN A 121 2.79 -26.15 19.90
C ASN A 121 3.83 -27.24 20.17
N GLN A 122 3.54 -28.18 21.08
CA GLN A 122 4.42 -29.34 21.32
C GLN A 122 4.47 -30.27 20.11
N LYS A 123 3.34 -30.46 19.41
CA LYS A 123 3.28 -31.20 18.14
C LYS A 123 4.18 -30.54 17.09
N TYR A 124 4.12 -29.22 16.92
CA TYR A 124 5.01 -28.49 16.00
C TYR A 124 6.48 -28.63 16.39
N HIS A 125 6.79 -28.44 17.67
CA HIS A 125 8.15 -28.55 18.18
C HIS A 125 8.74 -29.94 17.91
N ARG A 126 8.00 -30.99 18.24
CA ARG A 126 8.44 -32.37 18.06
C ARG A 126 8.60 -32.74 16.59
N TYR A 127 7.65 -32.37 15.74
CA TYR A 127 7.76 -32.61 14.30
C TYR A 127 8.97 -31.89 13.67
N SER A 128 9.25 -30.67 14.15
CA SER A 128 10.41 -29.90 13.69
C SER A 128 11.72 -30.55 14.15
N LEU A 129 11.78 -31.05 15.38
CA LEU A 129 12.94 -31.80 15.89
C LEU A 129 13.18 -33.07 15.08
N GLU A 130 12.13 -33.85 14.80
CA GLU A 130 12.22 -35.10 14.04
C GLU A 130 12.76 -34.88 12.61
N ARG A 131 12.38 -33.77 11.96
CA ARG A 131 12.75 -33.52 10.55
C ARG A 131 13.98 -32.65 10.34
N PHE A 132 14.22 -31.69 11.23
CA PHE A 132 15.25 -30.66 11.05
C PHE A 132 16.27 -30.67 12.18
N GLY A 133 16.13 -31.53 13.19
CA GLY A 133 17.01 -31.57 14.37
C GLY A 133 16.92 -30.32 15.24
N LYS A 134 15.92 -29.46 15.02
CA LYS A 134 15.76 -28.15 15.68
C LYS A 134 14.33 -27.96 16.16
N GLY A 135 14.17 -27.32 17.32
CA GLY A 135 12.86 -26.93 17.83
C GLY A 135 12.16 -25.94 16.90
N HIS A 136 10.83 -25.98 16.85
CA HIS A 136 10.03 -25.16 15.92
C HIS A 136 10.34 -23.66 15.99
N SER A 137 10.39 -23.09 17.20
CA SER A 137 10.71 -21.67 17.39
C SER A 137 12.12 -21.30 16.95
N ALA A 138 13.10 -22.20 17.17
CA ALA A 138 14.48 -21.98 16.74
C ALA A 138 14.61 -22.04 15.21
N LEU A 139 13.91 -22.98 14.57
CA LEU A 139 13.84 -23.09 13.12
C LEU A 139 13.22 -21.84 12.48
N ILE A 140 12.11 -21.33 13.03
CA ILE A 140 11.47 -20.11 12.53
C ILE A 140 12.41 -18.92 12.68
N LYS A 141 13.07 -18.76 13.83
CA LYS A 141 14.01 -17.67 14.08
C LYS A 141 15.16 -17.69 13.07
N GLU A 142 15.80 -18.83 12.88
CA GLU A 142 16.88 -18.99 11.90
C GLU A 142 16.44 -18.61 10.48
N LYS A 143 15.26 -19.09 10.04
CA LYS A 143 14.75 -18.79 8.71
C LYS A 143 14.37 -17.33 8.54
N ARG A 144 13.88 -16.69 9.60
CA ARG A 144 13.63 -15.24 9.63
C ARG A 144 14.93 -14.48 9.47
N ASP A 145 15.95 -14.82 10.25
CA ASP A 145 17.25 -14.14 10.23
C ASP A 145 17.92 -14.27 8.84
N GLU A 146 17.80 -15.43 8.20
CA GLU A 146 18.23 -15.63 6.81
C GLU A 146 17.51 -14.71 5.82
N VAL A 147 16.19 -14.58 5.92
CA VAL A 147 15.38 -13.69 5.04
C VAL A 147 15.76 -12.23 5.24
N VAL A 148 15.88 -11.80 6.50
CA VAL A 148 16.26 -10.42 6.86
C VAL A 148 17.65 -10.08 6.34
N ALA A 149 18.64 -10.96 6.53
CA ALA A 149 20.00 -10.72 6.05
C ALA A 149 20.04 -10.58 4.51
N ARG A 150 19.30 -11.44 3.80
CA ARG A 150 19.17 -11.37 2.33
C ARG A 150 18.47 -10.09 1.88
N PHE A 151 17.42 -9.67 2.61
CA PHE A 151 16.71 -8.43 2.33
C PHE A 151 17.63 -7.22 2.47
N ARG A 152 18.29 -7.06 3.63
CA ARG A 152 19.21 -5.93 3.88
C ARG A 152 20.29 -5.85 2.81
N SER A 153 20.94 -6.97 2.50
CA SER A 153 21.97 -7.01 1.43
C SER A 153 21.43 -6.60 0.06
N ALA A 154 20.18 -6.95 -0.27
CA ALA A 154 19.55 -6.58 -1.54
C ALA A 154 19.07 -5.12 -1.55
N PHE A 155 18.64 -4.60 -0.40
CA PHE A 155 18.13 -3.25 -0.24
C PHE A 155 19.22 -2.20 -0.46
N GLU A 156 20.44 -2.46 0.02
CA GLU A 156 21.63 -1.61 -0.20
C GLU A 156 21.96 -1.38 -1.70
N GLU A 157 21.54 -2.29 -2.57
CA GLU A 157 21.77 -2.18 -4.02
C GLU A 157 20.63 -1.46 -4.77
N ILE A 158 19.59 -0.99 -4.08
CA ILE A 158 18.48 -0.25 -4.69
C ILE A 158 18.86 1.23 -4.84
N GLN A 159 18.57 1.78 -6.01
CA GLN A 159 18.82 3.17 -6.35
C GLN A 159 17.51 3.93 -6.53
N TYR A 160 17.44 5.13 -5.96
CA TYR A 160 16.35 6.06 -6.22
C TYR A 160 16.44 6.62 -7.64
N VAL A 161 15.31 6.70 -8.34
CA VAL A 161 15.23 7.29 -9.68
C VAL A 161 14.58 8.67 -9.57
N THR A 162 15.34 9.72 -9.87
CA THR A 162 14.81 11.09 -9.91
C THR A 162 13.94 11.31 -11.14
N VAL A 163 13.06 12.32 -11.09
CA VAL A 163 12.20 12.72 -12.22
C VAL A 163 13.00 12.91 -13.52
N THR A 164 14.21 13.47 -13.43
CA THR A 164 15.10 13.69 -14.58
C THR A 164 15.67 12.41 -15.21
N HIS A 165 15.74 11.32 -14.45
CA HIS A 165 16.24 10.02 -14.90
C HIS A 165 15.11 9.01 -15.15
N SER A 166 13.84 9.43 -14.98
CA SER A 166 12.68 8.62 -15.33
C SER A 166 12.63 8.37 -16.84
N TRP A 167 12.16 7.19 -17.23
CA TRP A 167 11.84 6.89 -18.63
C TRP A 167 10.47 7.43 -19.04
N ARG A 168 9.67 7.92 -18.10
CA ARG A 168 8.34 8.50 -18.35
C ARG A 168 8.43 9.95 -18.80
N PRO A 169 7.42 10.47 -19.51
CA PRO A 169 7.23 11.90 -19.70
C PRO A 169 7.19 12.64 -18.36
N SER A 170 7.68 13.89 -18.32
CA SER A 170 7.84 14.67 -17.08
C SER A 170 6.57 14.75 -16.22
N SER A 171 5.40 14.94 -16.84
CA SER A 171 4.11 15.01 -16.12
C SER A 171 3.72 13.70 -15.46
N GLU A 172 4.10 12.56 -16.03
CA GLU A 172 3.84 11.23 -15.47
C GLU A 172 4.90 10.87 -14.43
N ALA A 173 6.16 11.28 -14.66
CA ALA A 173 7.26 11.10 -13.70
C ALA A 173 7.03 11.87 -12.38
N GLU A 174 6.43 13.07 -12.43
CA GLU A 174 6.00 13.82 -11.23
C GLU A 174 5.01 13.03 -10.36
N VAL A 175 4.08 12.30 -10.97
CA VAL A 175 3.04 11.54 -10.27
C VAL A 175 3.66 10.40 -9.45
N VAL A 176 4.67 9.74 -10.02
CA VAL A 176 5.33 8.56 -9.44
C VAL A 176 6.62 8.88 -8.70
N MET A 177 6.92 10.17 -8.48
CA MET A 177 8.04 10.60 -7.64
C MET A 177 7.94 9.94 -6.24
N GLY A 178 9.04 9.36 -5.76
CA GLY A 178 9.05 8.54 -4.54
C GLY A 178 8.76 7.04 -4.76
N TYR A 179 8.37 6.63 -5.97
CA TYR A 179 8.00 5.23 -6.27
C TYR A 179 8.80 4.61 -7.42
N GLU A 180 9.64 5.39 -8.10
CA GLU A 180 10.56 4.86 -9.10
C GLU A 180 11.91 4.52 -8.47
N ILE A 181 12.20 3.23 -8.44
CA ILE A 181 13.46 2.68 -7.94
C ILE A 181 14.03 1.68 -8.95
N PHE A 182 15.36 1.61 -8.99
CA PHE A 182 16.11 0.75 -9.89
C PHE A 182 17.04 -0.17 -9.11
N ALA A 183 17.22 -1.39 -9.60
CA ALA A 183 18.27 -2.29 -9.14
C ALA A 183 18.69 -3.25 -10.26
N LYS A 184 19.84 -3.91 -10.08
CA LYS A 184 20.31 -4.94 -11.02
C LYS A 184 19.35 -6.13 -11.08
N PRO A 185 19.26 -6.88 -12.20
CA PRO A 185 18.35 -8.03 -12.33
C PRO A 185 18.56 -9.14 -11.27
N SER A 186 19.76 -9.29 -10.71
CA SER A 186 20.02 -10.18 -9.58
C SER A 186 19.24 -9.75 -8.33
N VAL A 187 19.28 -8.45 -8.01
CA VAL A 187 18.59 -7.85 -6.86
C VAL A 187 17.08 -7.94 -7.03
N VAL A 188 16.57 -7.64 -8.22
CA VAL A 188 15.13 -7.78 -8.53
C VAL A 188 14.66 -9.21 -8.31
N ARG A 189 15.41 -10.21 -8.80
CA ARG A 189 15.10 -11.64 -8.55
C ARG A 189 15.11 -12.00 -7.07
N THR A 190 16.09 -11.50 -6.32
CA THR A 190 16.15 -11.69 -4.86
C THR A 190 14.93 -11.09 -4.17
N MET A 191 14.55 -9.85 -4.50
CA MET A 191 13.36 -9.21 -3.93
C MET A 191 12.07 -9.96 -4.26
N VAL A 192 11.92 -10.46 -5.49
CA VAL A 192 10.77 -11.29 -5.88
C VAL A 192 10.73 -12.62 -5.11
N ASP A 193 11.87 -13.27 -4.89
CA ASP A 193 11.92 -14.51 -4.08
C ASP A 193 11.59 -14.25 -2.60
N LEU A 194 12.08 -13.15 -2.03
CA LEU A 194 11.76 -12.73 -0.65
C LEU A 194 10.27 -12.38 -0.51
N ALA A 195 9.69 -11.70 -1.50
CA ALA A 195 8.25 -11.43 -1.56
C ALA A 195 7.42 -12.73 -1.57
N GLY A 196 7.91 -13.75 -2.27
CA GLY A 196 7.34 -15.11 -2.29
C GLY A 196 7.51 -15.89 -0.99
N CYS A 197 8.43 -15.47 -0.11
CA CYS A 197 8.61 -15.99 1.25
C CYS A 197 7.80 -15.22 2.30
N GLY A 198 6.87 -14.35 1.89
CA GLY A 198 6.03 -13.57 2.79
C GLY A 198 6.67 -12.33 3.38
N HIS A 199 7.83 -11.89 2.88
CA HIS A 199 8.45 -10.63 3.30
C HIS A 199 7.73 -9.44 2.66
N VAL A 200 6.98 -8.68 3.46
CA VAL A 200 6.00 -7.71 2.96
C VAL A 200 6.66 -6.49 2.34
N GLN A 201 7.76 -5.99 2.93
CA GLN A 201 8.53 -4.92 2.30
C GLN A 201 9.07 -5.35 0.94
N SER A 202 9.50 -6.61 0.82
CA SER A 202 9.91 -7.14 -0.49
C SER A 202 8.74 -7.29 -1.46
N GLN A 203 7.51 -7.58 -1.00
CA GLN A 203 6.33 -7.55 -1.89
C GLN A 203 6.15 -6.17 -2.51
N TYR A 204 6.23 -5.13 -1.69
CA TYR A 204 6.14 -3.74 -2.11
C TYR A 204 7.30 -3.34 -3.05
N LEU A 205 8.56 -3.49 -2.62
CA LEU A 205 9.72 -3.09 -3.42
C LEU A 205 9.90 -3.91 -4.69
N ALA A 206 9.60 -5.22 -4.66
CA ALA A 206 9.64 -6.05 -5.86
C ALA A 206 8.64 -5.55 -6.91
N ALA A 207 7.46 -5.10 -6.50
CA ALA A 207 6.49 -4.54 -7.44
C ALA A 207 7.00 -3.26 -8.12
N LEU A 208 7.61 -2.36 -7.36
CA LEU A 208 8.19 -1.11 -7.87
C LEU A 208 9.37 -1.40 -8.82
N LEU A 209 10.30 -2.27 -8.40
CA LEU A 209 11.44 -2.69 -9.21
C LEU A 209 11.00 -3.36 -10.52
N LEU A 210 10.00 -4.23 -10.47
CA LEU A 210 9.42 -4.86 -11.67
C LEU A 210 8.74 -3.83 -12.57
N CYS A 211 7.99 -2.88 -12.00
CA CYS A 211 7.34 -1.81 -12.75
C CYS A 211 8.37 -0.98 -13.52
N PHE A 212 9.47 -0.61 -12.86
CA PHE A 212 10.57 0.11 -13.49
C PHE A 212 11.27 -0.73 -14.57
N ALA A 213 11.61 -1.98 -14.26
CA ALA A 213 12.29 -2.89 -15.19
C ALA A 213 11.46 -3.18 -16.46
N HIS A 214 10.14 -3.28 -16.33
CA HIS A 214 9.21 -3.51 -17.44
C HIS A 214 8.73 -2.24 -18.13
N ARG A 215 9.14 -1.06 -17.64
CA ARG A 215 8.67 0.25 -18.12
C ARG A 215 7.14 0.36 -18.10
N GLY A 216 6.52 -0.06 -17.00
CA GLY A 216 5.08 0.00 -16.82
C GLY A 216 4.57 -0.98 -15.76
N LEU A 217 3.36 -0.72 -15.26
CA LEU A 217 2.71 -1.64 -14.34
C LEU A 217 2.30 -2.90 -15.11
N THR A 218 2.52 -4.04 -14.48
CA THR A 218 2.07 -5.36 -14.98
C THR A 218 1.10 -5.97 -13.98
N GLY A 219 0.34 -6.99 -14.39
CA GLY A 219 -0.52 -7.75 -13.47
C GLY A 219 0.26 -8.30 -12.26
N LYS A 220 1.53 -8.69 -12.44
CA LYS A 220 2.38 -9.15 -11.35
C LYS A 220 2.72 -8.03 -10.36
N CYS A 221 2.95 -6.81 -10.83
CA CYS A 221 3.15 -5.65 -9.97
C CYS A 221 1.88 -5.37 -9.15
N VAL A 222 0.70 -5.42 -9.78
CA VAL A 222 -0.59 -5.25 -9.11
C VAL A 222 -0.77 -6.29 -8.01
N GLU A 223 -0.59 -7.58 -8.32
CA GLU A 223 -0.69 -8.67 -7.33
C GLU A 223 0.23 -8.46 -6.13
N LEU A 224 1.48 -8.05 -6.37
CA LEU A 224 2.46 -7.84 -5.30
C LEU A 224 2.09 -6.64 -4.40
N LEU A 225 1.64 -5.52 -4.99
CA LEU A 225 1.17 -4.35 -4.22
C LEU A 225 -0.10 -4.65 -3.43
N LEU A 226 -1.06 -5.36 -4.03
CA LEU A 226 -2.27 -5.78 -3.33
C LEU A 226 -1.95 -6.76 -2.19
N LYS A 227 -1.02 -7.71 -2.41
CA LYS A 227 -0.55 -8.61 -1.36
C LYS A 227 0.16 -7.84 -0.23
N ALA A 228 0.95 -6.82 -0.57
CA ALA A 228 1.58 -5.96 0.42
C ALA A 228 0.53 -5.20 1.25
N HIS A 229 -0.49 -4.65 0.61
CA HIS A 229 -1.64 -4.01 1.27
C HIS A 229 -2.41 -4.97 2.18
N GLU A 230 -2.71 -6.18 1.73
CA GLU A 230 -3.37 -7.20 2.57
C GLU A 230 -2.56 -7.54 3.81
N ASN A 231 -1.23 -7.48 3.69
CA ASN A 231 -0.28 -7.61 4.79
C ASN A 231 0.01 -6.27 5.50
N LYS A 232 -0.87 -5.27 5.32
CA LYS A 232 -0.94 -3.97 6.00
C LYS A 232 0.03 -2.90 5.54
N HIS A 233 0.69 -3.01 4.38
CA HIS A 233 1.75 -2.09 3.96
C HIS A 233 1.22 -0.67 3.73
N PRO A 234 1.71 0.36 4.45
CA PRO A 234 1.06 1.66 4.50
C PRO A 234 1.03 2.38 3.15
N GLN A 235 2.10 2.26 2.36
CA GLN A 235 2.24 2.93 1.06
C GLN A 235 1.73 2.11 -0.13
N ALA A 236 1.33 0.85 0.05
CA ALA A 236 1.16 -0.07 -1.09
C ALA A 236 0.00 0.32 -2.02
N LEU A 237 -1.14 0.73 -1.45
CA LEU A 237 -2.28 1.20 -2.26
C LEU A 237 -2.03 2.57 -2.90
N ASP A 238 -1.33 3.50 -2.24
CA ASP A 238 -1.01 4.79 -2.84
C ASP A 238 -0.01 4.63 -4.00
N ALA A 239 0.99 3.77 -3.83
CA ALA A 239 1.91 3.43 -4.90
C ALA A 239 1.16 2.82 -6.10
N LEU A 240 0.25 1.87 -5.85
CA LEU A 240 -0.60 1.32 -6.91
C LEU A 240 -1.43 2.41 -7.59
N ALA A 241 -2.05 3.30 -6.82
CA ALA A 241 -2.86 4.40 -7.33
C ALA A 241 -2.07 5.32 -8.28
N ARG A 242 -0.85 5.71 -7.88
CA ARG A 242 0.01 6.59 -8.69
C ARG A 242 0.56 5.90 -9.93
N LEU A 243 0.92 4.62 -9.82
CA LEU A 243 1.38 3.84 -10.98
C LEU A 243 0.25 3.63 -12.01
N LEU A 244 -0.98 3.40 -11.56
CA LEU A 244 -2.17 3.36 -12.41
C LEU A 244 -2.44 4.71 -13.07
N LEU A 245 -2.36 5.80 -12.31
CA LEU A 245 -2.52 7.16 -12.83
C LEU A 245 -1.48 7.49 -13.90
N ALA A 246 -0.21 7.10 -13.71
CA ALA A 246 0.84 7.26 -14.71
C ALA A 246 0.61 6.44 -15.98
N GLN A 247 -0.28 5.44 -15.96
CA GLN A 247 -0.76 4.72 -17.14
C GLN A 247 -2.16 5.13 -17.58
N ARG A 248 -2.69 6.24 -17.03
CA ARG A 248 -4.01 6.80 -17.34
C ARG A 248 -5.19 5.88 -16.97
N ASP A 249 -4.97 4.95 -16.06
CA ASP A 249 -6.06 4.19 -15.43
C ASP A 249 -6.62 5.01 -14.26
N TYR A 250 -7.45 5.99 -14.59
CA TYR A 250 -7.96 6.97 -13.62
C TYR A 250 -8.96 6.36 -12.63
N VAL A 251 -9.81 5.43 -13.07
CA VAL A 251 -10.80 4.77 -12.21
C VAL A 251 -10.08 3.94 -11.15
N GLY A 252 -9.13 3.10 -11.57
CA GLY A 252 -8.33 2.30 -10.65
C GLY A 252 -7.51 3.15 -9.69
N ALA A 253 -6.93 4.26 -10.18
CA ALA A 253 -6.19 5.20 -9.35
C ALA A 253 -7.07 5.81 -8.24
N VAL A 254 -8.27 6.30 -8.57
CA VAL A 254 -9.20 6.88 -7.58
C VAL A 254 -9.68 5.83 -6.59
N GLN A 255 -10.02 4.62 -7.05
CA GLN A 255 -10.43 3.52 -6.18
C GLN A 255 -9.33 3.16 -5.16
N CYS A 256 -8.07 2.99 -5.63
CA CYS A 256 -6.94 2.71 -4.75
C CYS A 256 -6.69 3.84 -3.75
N ALA A 257 -6.72 5.10 -4.20
CA ALA A 257 -6.48 6.26 -3.35
C ALA A 257 -7.57 6.43 -2.28
N LEU A 258 -8.85 6.28 -2.63
CA LEU A 258 -9.96 6.33 -1.66
C LEU A 258 -9.84 5.22 -0.61
N LEU A 259 -9.45 4.00 -1.02
CA LEU A 259 -9.28 2.90 -0.08
C LEU A 259 -8.05 3.12 0.84
N ALA A 260 -6.95 3.68 0.31
CA ALA A 260 -5.79 4.07 1.10
C ALA A 260 -6.14 5.16 2.13
N MET A 261 -6.94 6.15 1.75
CA MET A 261 -7.46 7.18 2.66
C MET A 261 -8.36 6.59 3.75
N GLU A 262 -9.22 5.64 3.42
CA GLU A 262 -10.04 4.94 4.41
C GLU A 262 -9.19 4.12 5.38
N GLY A 263 -8.06 3.59 4.91
CA GLY A 263 -6.98 2.97 5.68
C GLY A 263 -6.13 3.96 6.51
N GLN A 264 -6.46 5.26 6.50
CA GLN A 264 -5.77 6.37 7.18
C GLN A 264 -4.43 6.79 6.58
N TYR A 265 -4.11 6.37 5.35
CA TYR A 265 -2.95 6.88 4.63
C TYR A 265 -3.29 8.22 3.95
N ARG A 266 -3.14 9.33 4.70
CA ARG A 266 -3.58 10.67 4.27
C ARG A 266 -2.85 11.20 3.02
N HIS A 267 -1.63 10.75 2.75
CA HIS A 267 -0.88 11.14 1.56
C HIS A 267 -1.55 10.70 0.25
N ALA A 268 -2.46 9.72 0.28
CA ALA A 268 -3.24 9.33 -0.89
C ALA A 268 -4.17 10.44 -1.42
N LYS A 269 -4.44 11.48 -0.62
CA LYS A 269 -5.15 12.68 -1.11
C LYS A 269 -4.39 13.38 -2.25
N LEU A 270 -3.06 13.39 -2.22
CA LEU A 270 -2.26 13.98 -3.29
C LEU A 270 -2.47 13.25 -4.63
N THR A 271 -2.71 11.94 -4.59
CA THR A 271 -3.03 11.16 -5.79
C THR A 271 -4.37 11.57 -6.40
N ILE A 272 -5.38 11.87 -5.56
CA ILE A 272 -6.65 12.44 -6.02
C ILE A 272 -6.45 13.82 -6.68
N GLU A 273 -5.63 14.69 -6.08
CA GLU A 273 -5.31 16.00 -6.65
C GLU A 273 -4.60 15.87 -8.02
N PHE A 274 -3.71 14.89 -8.17
CA PHE A 274 -3.12 14.57 -9.48
C PHE A 274 -4.14 14.06 -10.50
N VAL A 275 -5.11 13.24 -10.10
CA VAL A 275 -6.22 12.81 -10.99
C VAL A 275 -7.02 14.03 -11.45
N GLN A 276 -7.44 14.88 -10.52
CA GLN A 276 -8.19 16.10 -10.83
C GLN A 276 -7.41 17.01 -11.79
N ARG A 277 -6.12 17.24 -11.52
CA ARG A 277 -5.23 18.01 -12.39
C ARG A 277 -5.13 17.40 -13.78
N ALA A 278 -4.97 16.07 -13.88
CA ALA A 278 -4.84 15.36 -15.15
C ALA A 278 -6.12 15.42 -15.99
N LEU A 279 -7.30 15.42 -15.36
CA LEU A 279 -8.60 15.48 -16.03
C LEU A 279 -9.14 16.92 -16.16
N THR A 280 -8.42 17.92 -15.65
CA THR A 280 -8.84 19.33 -15.73
C THR A 280 -8.84 19.78 -17.18
N GLY A 281 -9.97 20.35 -17.64
CA GLY A 281 -10.13 20.79 -19.02
C GLY A 281 -10.40 19.68 -20.04
N MET A 282 -10.42 18.41 -19.62
CA MET A 282 -10.84 17.30 -20.47
C MET A 282 -12.37 17.14 -20.44
N VAL A 283 -12.96 16.88 -21.60
CA VAL A 283 -14.38 16.55 -21.75
C VAL A 283 -14.51 15.18 -22.41
N MET A 284 -15.50 14.41 -21.98
CA MET A 284 -15.86 13.12 -22.54
C MET A 284 -17.20 13.23 -23.23
N GLU A 285 -17.30 12.64 -24.42
CA GLU A 285 -18.57 12.44 -25.11
C GLU A 285 -19.28 11.23 -24.49
N THR A 286 -20.49 11.47 -24.02
CA THR A 286 -21.37 10.44 -23.46
C THR A 286 -22.68 10.42 -24.24
N PRO A 287 -23.53 9.38 -24.11
CA PRO A 287 -24.86 9.38 -24.73
C PRO A 287 -25.75 10.56 -24.30
N ARG A 288 -25.40 11.25 -23.21
CA ARG A 288 -26.11 12.44 -22.67
C ARG A 288 -25.45 13.77 -23.07
N GLY A 289 -24.43 13.74 -23.92
CA GLY A 289 -23.68 14.91 -24.37
C GLY A 289 -22.25 14.97 -23.81
N LEU A 290 -21.62 16.14 -23.98
CA LEU A 290 -20.26 16.41 -23.49
C LEU A 290 -20.29 16.67 -21.97
N VAL A 291 -19.52 15.90 -21.22
CA VAL A 291 -19.42 16.00 -19.75
C VAL A 291 -17.95 16.17 -19.36
N PRO A 292 -17.62 17.01 -18.36
CA PRO A 292 -16.26 17.05 -17.81
C PRO A 292 -15.76 15.66 -17.43
N ALA A 293 -14.54 15.31 -17.84
CA ALA A 293 -14.00 13.96 -17.69
C ALA A 293 -13.95 13.48 -16.22
N PHE A 294 -13.69 14.39 -15.29
CA PHE A 294 -13.72 14.06 -13.86
C PHE A 294 -15.14 13.68 -13.38
N LEU A 295 -16.19 14.35 -13.86
CA LEU A 295 -17.57 13.97 -13.52
C LEU A 295 -17.96 12.63 -14.14
N ALA A 296 -17.51 12.37 -15.37
CA ALA A 296 -17.69 11.07 -16.01
C ALA A 296 -17.01 9.96 -15.19
N LEU A 297 -15.78 10.18 -14.70
CA LEU A 297 -15.09 9.26 -13.82
C LEU A 297 -15.87 8.97 -12.53
N LEU A 298 -16.41 10.00 -11.88
CA LEU A 298 -17.19 9.81 -10.65
C LEU A 298 -18.43 8.96 -10.87
N ALA A 299 -19.06 9.05 -12.05
CA ALA A 299 -20.21 8.22 -12.41
C ALA A 299 -19.85 6.73 -12.61
N GLU A 300 -18.59 6.42 -12.91
CA GLU A 300 -18.08 5.04 -13.04
C GLU A 300 -17.69 4.40 -11.70
N LEU A 301 -17.71 5.17 -10.60
CA LEU A 301 -17.42 4.61 -9.27
C LEU A 301 -18.59 3.76 -8.78
N GLU A 302 -18.32 2.49 -8.45
CA GLU A 302 -19.30 1.63 -7.80
C GLU A 302 -19.83 2.24 -6.49
N SER A 303 -21.05 1.87 -6.08
CA SER A 303 -21.73 2.46 -4.93
C SER A 303 -20.92 2.49 -3.62
N GLY A 304 -20.03 1.51 -3.39
CA GLY A 304 -19.12 1.49 -2.24
C GLY A 304 -18.07 2.60 -2.31
N PHE A 305 -17.47 2.83 -3.47
CA PHE A 305 -16.51 3.90 -3.69
C PHE A 305 -17.18 5.27 -3.77
N GLY A 306 -18.40 5.37 -4.30
CA GLY A 306 -19.19 6.60 -4.26
C GLY A 306 -19.39 7.10 -2.83
N LYS A 307 -19.73 6.20 -1.88
CA LYS A 307 -19.84 6.55 -0.45
C LYS A 307 -18.52 7.00 0.16
N LEU A 308 -17.40 6.33 -0.17
CA LEU A 308 -16.08 6.76 0.29
C LEU A 308 -15.70 8.14 -0.27
N ALA A 309 -15.98 8.37 -1.54
CA ALA A 309 -15.76 9.65 -2.19
C ALA A 309 -16.58 10.76 -1.53
N SER A 310 -17.89 10.57 -1.30
CA SER A 310 -18.72 11.57 -0.61
C SER A 310 -18.29 11.83 0.83
N LYS A 311 -17.72 10.83 1.52
CA LYS A 311 -17.17 10.98 2.88
C LYS A 311 -15.92 11.85 2.92
N HIS A 312 -15.01 11.67 1.96
CA HIS A 312 -13.73 12.38 1.93
C HIS A 312 -13.77 13.69 1.16
N PHE A 313 -14.66 13.80 0.18
CA PHE A 313 -14.83 14.92 -0.75
C PHE A 313 -16.32 15.20 -0.94
N PRO A 314 -17.02 15.73 0.08
CA PRO A 314 -18.45 16.04 -0.01
C PRO A 314 -18.76 17.03 -1.14
N GLU A 315 -17.82 17.90 -1.49
CA GLU A 315 -17.94 18.88 -2.57
C GLU A 315 -18.11 18.27 -3.97
N TRP A 316 -17.77 16.99 -4.16
CA TRP A 316 -18.02 16.28 -5.43
C TRP A 316 -19.48 15.86 -5.59
N TYR A 317 -20.24 15.83 -4.49
CA TYR A 317 -21.63 15.43 -4.44
C TYR A 317 -22.47 16.53 -3.78
N PRO A 318 -22.52 17.74 -4.38
CA PRO A 318 -23.27 18.87 -3.82
C PRO A 318 -24.75 18.51 -3.71
N SER A 319 -25.39 18.93 -2.62
CA SER A 319 -26.84 18.79 -2.48
C SER A 319 -27.58 19.70 -3.46
N GLU A 320 -28.88 19.46 -3.68
CA GLU A 320 -29.71 20.37 -4.51
C GLU A 320 -29.67 21.81 -3.98
N ASP A 321 -29.64 21.99 -2.66
CA ASP A 321 -29.49 23.30 -2.02
C ASP A 321 -28.12 23.95 -2.27
N ASP A 322 -27.05 23.15 -2.38
CA ASP A 322 -25.71 23.66 -2.71
C ASP A 322 -25.63 24.08 -4.18
N LEU A 323 -26.25 23.29 -5.07
CA LEU A 323 -26.36 23.63 -6.49
C LEU A 323 -27.21 24.88 -6.69
N ALA A 324 -28.34 25.00 -6.00
CA ALA A 324 -29.19 26.18 -6.02
C ALA A 324 -28.42 27.42 -5.52
N ARG A 325 -27.72 27.31 -4.39
CA ARG A 325 -26.89 28.41 -3.85
C ARG A 325 -25.77 28.82 -4.80
N ALA A 326 -25.03 27.87 -5.38
CA ALA A 326 -23.98 28.15 -6.35
C ALA A 326 -24.53 28.79 -7.63
N PHE A 327 -25.69 28.33 -8.11
CA PHE A 327 -26.40 28.92 -9.24
C PHE A 327 -26.76 30.38 -8.95
N PHE A 328 -27.40 30.66 -7.80
CA PHE A 328 -27.76 32.02 -7.41
C PHE A 328 -26.54 32.92 -7.22
N GLN A 329 -25.45 32.45 -6.61
CA GLN A 329 -24.21 33.22 -6.47
C GLN A 329 -23.57 33.57 -7.82
N ARG A 330 -23.60 32.64 -8.78
CA ARG A 330 -23.06 32.84 -10.13
C ARG A 330 -23.93 33.79 -10.95
N PHE A 331 -25.26 33.77 -10.75
CA PHE A 331 -26.20 34.65 -11.43
C PHE A 331 -26.28 36.06 -10.84
N MET A 332 -26.01 36.20 -9.54
CA MET A 332 -26.02 37.47 -8.81
C MET A 332 -24.68 38.24 -8.88
N GLY A 333 -23.68 37.74 -9.60
CA GLY A 333 -22.47 38.50 -9.93
C GLY A 333 -21.37 38.53 -8.87
N GLY A 334 -21.22 37.49 -8.05
CA GLY A 334 -20.08 37.39 -7.12
C GLY A 334 -18.77 37.04 -7.82
N SER A 335 -18.15 37.99 -8.52
CA SER A 335 -16.72 37.93 -8.83
C SER A 335 -15.93 38.44 -7.64
N ASP A 336 -15.74 37.61 -6.62
CA ASP A 336 -14.61 37.83 -5.71
C ASP A 336 -13.36 37.28 -6.42
N ARG A 337 -12.76 38.17 -7.22
CA ARG A 337 -11.35 38.10 -7.55
C ARG A 337 -10.57 38.18 -6.23
N VAL A 338 -9.73 37.18 -5.96
CA VAL A 338 -8.44 37.43 -5.32
C VAL A 338 -7.46 37.82 -6.41
#